data_AF-A0AAJ2BNT1-F1
#
_entry.id   AF-A0AAJ2BNT1-F1
#
_cell.length_a   1.000
_cell.length_b   1.000
_cell.length_c   1.000
_cell.angle_alpha   90.00
_cell.angle_beta   90.00
_cell.angle_gamma   90.00
#
_symmetry.space_group_name_H-M   'P 1'
#
loop_
_entity.id
_entity.type
_entity.pdbx_description
1 polymer ?
#
loop_
_entity_poly.entity_id
_entity_poly.type
_entity_poly.pdbx_seq_one_letter_code
_entity_poly.pdbx_strand_id
1 'polypeptide(L)'
;MKNGPGDANALRFEDKAGEEQLWIHAQKDQLTEVENDEAKWVGRDREKTIDRDETNTIHRDRTETVDRNEKITIHGWRTEEVDGDETITIHSNRSERVDHDEKISIGDNRKETVGKNETVKIGLTRQHTIGIMSMLNVGLVRIMNVGVAYSQNIGMMMSTIVGMTQTTKVGQSQKTTVGKDYVLEVRGGAAEGGGSAAAAAGAGVDHIVAPSGGGSGDGGGGDAPSCIKIDASQIFMESKKIYLNAKDEILLTVGSSTIKLTPSQIEVLSPLDKLNC
;
A
#
# COMPACT_ATOMS: atom_id res chain seq x y z
N MET A 1 53.81 1.44 34.10
CA MET A 1 55.17 1.67 33.58
C MET A 1 55.87 0.32 33.53
N LYS A 2 56.15 -0.19 32.32
CA LYS A 2 57.18 -1.21 32.06
C LYS A 2 58.55 -0.55 32.37
N ASN A 3 59.57 -1.30 32.80
CA ASN A 3 60.90 -0.88 33.26
C ASN A 3 61.10 -0.94 34.79
N GLY A 4 61.18 -2.17 35.31
CA GLY A 4 61.77 -2.50 36.61
C GLY A 4 62.68 -3.73 36.47
N PRO A 5 63.63 -3.98 37.39
CA PRO A 5 64.61 -5.07 37.29
C PRO A 5 63.94 -6.45 37.48
N GLY A 6 63.27 -6.91 36.44
CA GLY A 6 62.48 -8.15 36.36
C GLY A 6 61.91 -8.38 34.95
N ASP A 7 62.30 -7.54 34.00
CA ASP A 7 61.95 -7.56 32.61
C ASP A 7 62.81 -8.64 31.91
N ALA A 8 62.32 -9.90 31.89
CA ALA A 8 62.95 -11.01 31.17
C ALA A 8 61.93 -11.85 30.37
N ASN A 9 62.37 -12.45 29.27
CA ASN A 9 61.62 -13.54 28.62
C ASN A 9 61.66 -14.78 29.53
N ALA A 10 60.56 -15.54 29.57
CA ALA A 10 60.47 -16.70 30.44
C ALA A 10 59.70 -17.87 29.81
N LEU A 11 60.15 -19.08 30.12
CA LEU A 11 59.47 -20.35 29.88
C LEU A 11 59.42 -21.08 31.21
N ARG A 12 58.22 -21.42 31.69
CA ARG A 12 58.02 -22.23 32.91
C ARG A 12 57.25 -23.49 32.56
N PHE A 13 57.75 -24.62 33.07
CA PHE A 13 57.12 -25.93 32.99
C PHE A 13 57.01 -26.49 34.41
N GLU A 14 55.79 -26.63 34.91
CA GLU A 14 55.45 -27.18 36.23
C GLU A 14 54.76 -28.52 36.04
N ASP A 15 55.27 -29.58 36.68
CA ASP A 15 54.77 -30.96 36.59
C ASP A 15 54.29 -31.49 37.95
N LYS A 16 54.07 -30.58 38.91
CA LYS A 16 53.44 -30.92 40.17
C LYS A 16 51.98 -31.30 39.93
N ALA A 17 51.64 -32.52 40.34
CA ALA A 17 50.31 -33.10 40.20
C ALA A 17 49.20 -32.13 40.67
N GLY A 18 48.27 -31.80 39.76
CA GLY A 18 47.13 -30.90 40.00
C GLY A 18 47.44 -29.40 39.91
N GLU A 19 48.68 -29.02 39.67
CA GLU A 19 49.15 -27.64 39.46
C GLU A 19 49.96 -27.52 38.15
N GLU A 20 49.80 -28.48 37.23
CA GLU A 20 50.60 -28.56 36.01
C GLU A 20 50.41 -27.31 35.14
N GLN A 21 51.51 -26.74 34.68
CA GLN A 21 51.46 -25.50 33.91
C GLN A 21 52.62 -25.38 32.93
N LEU A 22 52.29 -25.00 31.70
CA LEU A 22 53.21 -24.40 30.75
C LEU A 22 52.92 -22.89 30.67
N TRP A 23 53.92 -22.05 30.90
CA TRP A 23 53.83 -20.60 30.76
C TRP A 23 54.95 -20.07 29.88
N ILE A 24 54.59 -19.24 28.90
CA ILE A 24 55.51 -18.59 27.97
C ILE A 24 55.27 -17.09 28.07
N HIS A 25 56.34 -16.33 28.25
CA HIS A 25 56.31 -14.88 28.30
C HIS A 25 57.37 -14.29 27.37
N ALA A 26 56.92 -13.48 26.41
CA ALA A 26 57.76 -12.66 25.57
C ALA A 26 57.55 -11.18 25.91
N GLN A 27 58.63 -10.44 26.15
CA GLN A 27 58.53 -9.04 26.57
C GLN A 27 58.19 -8.06 25.44
N LYS A 28 58.51 -8.46 24.21
CA LYS A 28 58.37 -7.63 23.03
C LYS A 28 57.58 -8.35 21.95
N ASP A 29 58.20 -9.34 21.31
CA ASP A 29 57.65 -10.03 20.15
C ASP A 29 57.64 -11.55 20.42
N GLN A 30 56.49 -12.20 20.20
CA GLN A 30 56.38 -13.66 20.12
C GLN A 30 55.89 -14.00 18.70
N LEU A 31 56.76 -14.64 17.93
CA LEU A 31 56.43 -15.15 16.60
C LEU A 31 56.12 -16.64 16.70
N THR A 32 55.13 -17.11 15.96
CA THR A 32 54.77 -18.53 15.86
C THR A 32 54.51 -18.83 14.39
N GLU A 33 55.27 -19.79 13.85
CA GLU A 33 55.18 -20.22 12.46
C GLU A 33 55.01 -21.74 12.45
N VAL A 34 54.04 -22.21 11.68
CA VAL A 34 53.75 -23.64 11.50
C VAL A 34 53.60 -23.85 9.99
N GLU A 35 54.57 -24.52 9.37
CA GLU A 35 54.65 -24.65 7.90
C GLU A 35 53.66 -25.65 7.30
N ASN A 36 53.16 -26.59 8.12
CA ASN A 36 52.25 -27.64 7.66
C ASN A 36 50.89 -27.53 8.35
N ASP A 37 50.73 -28.13 9.54
CA ASP A 37 49.45 -28.22 10.23
C ASP A 37 49.59 -27.80 11.70
N GLU A 38 48.71 -26.91 12.18
CA GLU A 38 48.48 -26.65 13.60
C GLU A 38 47.11 -27.20 14.00
N ALA A 39 47.08 -28.06 15.01
CA ALA A 39 45.85 -28.47 15.67
C ALA A 39 45.84 -27.95 17.11
N LYS A 40 44.73 -27.36 17.54
CA LYS A 40 44.59 -26.80 18.88
C LYS A 40 43.29 -27.26 19.52
N TRP A 41 43.42 -27.84 20.70
CA TRP A 41 42.29 -28.27 21.52
C TRP A 41 42.41 -27.66 22.92
N VAL A 42 41.29 -27.19 23.46
CA VAL A 42 41.20 -26.65 24.82
C VAL A 42 40.05 -27.38 25.51
N GLY A 43 40.35 -28.17 26.54
CA GLY A 43 39.36 -29.06 27.16
C GLY A 43 38.30 -28.37 28.02
N ARG A 44 38.48 -27.10 28.34
CA ARG A 44 37.57 -26.34 29.20
C ARG A 44 37.29 -24.94 28.65
N ASP A 45 38.10 -23.95 29.04
CA ASP A 45 37.86 -22.54 28.75
C ASP A 45 39.07 -21.94 28.01
N ARG A 46 38.82 -21.13 26.97
CA ARG A 46 39.84 -20.32 26.28
C ARG A 46 39.46 -18.85 26.40
N GLU A 47 40.36 -18.04 26.93
CA GLU A 47 40.25 -16.58 26.94
C GLU A 47 41.27 -15.98 25.97
N LYS A 48 40.88 -14.92 25.26
CA LYS A 48 41.76 -14.16 24.37
C LYS A 48 41.45 -12.68 24.55
N THR A 49 42.47 -11.91 24.87
CA THR A 49 42.39 -10.45 25.02
C THR A 49 43.42 -9.81 24.11
N ILE A 50 42.99 -8.80 23.35
CA ILE A 50 43.83 -8.00 22.46
C ILE A 50 43.57 -6.54 22.83
N ASP A 51 44.60 -5.85 23.33
CA ASP A 51 44.45 -4.48 23.85
C ASP A 51 44.38 -3.41 22.74
N ARG A 52 44.82 -3.75 21.53
CA ARG A 52 44.79 -2.86 20.36
C ARG A 52 44.01 -3.47 19.21
N ASP A 53 44.71 -4.08 18.27
CA ASP A 53 44.16 -4.45 16.98
C ASP A 53 44.38 -5.94 16.70
N GLU A 54 43.39 -6.59 16.11
CA GLU A 54 43.48 -7.94 15.58
C GLU A 54 43.20 -7.92 14.08
N THR A 55 44.02 -8.64 13.30
CA THR A 55 43.77 -8.91 11.88
C THR A 55 43.79 -10.42 11.69
N ASN A 56 42.75 -10.94 11.03
CA ASN A 56 42.64 -12.35 10.71
C ASN A 56 42.38 -12.50 9.21
N THR A 57 43.26 -13.25 8.53
CA THR A 57 43.16 -13.51 7.09
C THR A 57 43.05 -15.01 6.89
N ILE A 58 41.92 -15.45 6.33
CA ILE A 58 41.69 -16.83 5.91
C ILE A 58 41.64 -16.85 4.39
N HIS A 59 42.59 -17.53 3.74
CA HIS A 59 42.70 -17.53 2.27
C HIS A 59 41.69 -18.44 1.56
N ARG A 60 41.12 -19.40 2.29
CA ARG A 60 40.12 -20.35 1.79
C ARG A 60 38.86 -20.22 2.65
N ASP A 61 38.39 -21.33 3.19
CA ASP A 61 37.11 -21.40 3.87
C ASP A 61 37.25 -21.25 5.39
N ARG A 62 36.26 -20.61 6.01
CA ARG A 62 36.07 -20.59 7.46
C ARG A 62 34.72 -21.21 7.79
N THR A 63 34.74 -22.19 8.69
CA THR A 63 33.53 -22.77 9.29
C THR A 63 33.56 -22.49 10.78
N GLU A 64 32.44 -22.01 11.32
CA GLU A 64 32.27 -21.73 12.74
C GLU A 64 30.99 -22.38 13.24
N THR A 65 31.09 -23.06 14.38
CA THR A 65 29.96 -23.70 15.06
C THR A 65 29.94 -23.25 16.51
N VAL A 66 28.82 -22.69 16.96
CA VAL A 66 28.56 -22.33 18.35
C VAL A 66 27.34 -23.13 18.82
N ASP A 67 27.56 -24.17 19.63
CA ASP A 67 26.47 -25.09 20.04
C ASP A 67 25.42 -24.45 20.96
N ARG A 68 25.80 -23.36 21.65
CA ARG A 68 24.92 -22.66 22.60
C ARG A 68 24.61 -21.26 22.11
N ASN A 69 25.14 -20.24 22.79
CA ASN A 69 24.79 -18.85 22.57
C ASN A 69 26.01 -18.07 22.12
N GLU A 70 25.81 -17.20 21.14
CA GLU A 70 26.78 -16.20 20.73
C GLU A 70 26.28 -14.81 21.12
N LYS A 71 27.18 -13.98 21.67
CA LYS A 71 26.91 -12.56 21.90
C LYS A 71 28.05 -11.76 21.28
N ILE A 72 27.71 -10.95 20.28
CA ILE A 72 28.62 -10.01 19.65
C ILE A 72 28.26 -8.60 20.13
N THR A 73 29.25 -7.80 20.52
CA THR A 73 29.05 -6.38 20.85
C THR A 73 30.11 -5.57 20.13
N ILE A 74 29.66 -4.65 19.28
CA ILE A 74 30.50 -3.76 18.50
C ILE A 74 30.16 -2.35 18.95
N HIS A 75 31.11 -1.67 19.59
CA HIS A 75 30.91 -0.31 20.11
C HIS A 75 31.06 0.77 19.03
N GLY A 76 31.86 0.48 17.99
CA GLY A 76 32.05 1.34 16.83
C GLY A 76 31.10 0.97 15.69
N TRP A 77 31.62 1.03 14.46
CA TRP A 77 30.90 0.66 13.25
C TRP A 77 31.24 -0.77 12.80
N ARG A 78 30.33 -1.39 12.06
CA ARG A 78 30.53 -2.65 11.33
C ARG A 78 30.29 -2.38 9.85
N THR A 79 31.22 -2.82 9.02
CA THR A 79 31.05 -2.90 7.55
C THR A 79 31.22 -4.35 7.16
N GLU A 80 30.34 -4.82 6.30
CA GLU A 80 30.30 -6.19 5.81
C GLU A 80 30.08 -6.14 4.31
N GLU A 81 30.91 -6.88 3.58
CA GLU A 81 30.89 -6.97 2.13
C GLU A 81 30.96 -8.45 1.77
N VAL A 82 29.97 -8.89 0.99
CA VAL A 82 29.85 -10.25 0.49
C VAL A 82 29.70 -10.14 -1.02
N ASP A 83 30.74 -10.51 -1.77
CA ASP A 83 30.75 -10.43 -3.23
C ASP A 83 29.80 -11.45 -3.88
N GLY A 84 29.58 -12.58 -3.20
CA GLY A 84 28.69 -13.65 -3.62
C GLY A 84 27.31 -13.58 -2.97
N ASP A 85 26.66 -14.74 -2.87
CA ASP A 85 25.33 -14.85 -2.27
C ASP A 85 25.39 -14.93 -0.74
N GLU A 86 24.50 -14.22 -0.05
CA GLU A 86 24.27 -14.34 1.39
C GLU A 86 22.93 -15.07 1.65
N THR A 87 22.96 -16.09 2.51
CA THR A 87 21.75 -16.80 2.96
C THR A 87 21.68 -16.81 4.48
N ILE A 88 20.60 -16.25 5.03
CA ILE A 88 20.35 -16.21 6.47
C ILE A 88 19.10 -17.03 6.78
N THR A 89 19.22 -18.03 7.67
CA THR A 89 18.09 -18.80 8.18
C THR A 89 17.94 -18.59 9.69
N ILE A 90 16.78 -18.07 10.10
CA ILE A 90 16.40 -17.97 11.52
C ILE A 90 15.20 -18.88 11.76
N HIS A 91 15.38 -19.93 12.56
CA HIS A 91 14.30 -20.91 12.82
C HIS A 91 13.19 -20.39 13.73
N SER A 92 13.50 -19.42 14.59
CA SER A 92 12.56 -18.82 15.54
C SER A 92 12.23 -17.38 15.14
N ASN A 93 12.61 -16.39 15.96
CA ASN A 93 12.23 -15.00 15.76
C ASN A 93 13.46 -14.13 15.46
N ARG A 94 13.28 -13.12 14.60
CA ARG A 94 14.21 -12.00 14.41
C ARG A 94 13.55 -10.72 14.94
N SER A 95 14.28 -9.95 15.74
CA SER A 95 13.90 -8.61 16.17
C SER A 95 15.02 -7.65 15.83
N GLU A 96 14.68 -6.56 15.17
CA GLU A 96 15.63 -5.58 14.66
C GLU A 96 15.16 -4.18 15.06
N ARG A 97 16.09 -3.34 15.47
CA ARG A 97 15.84 -1.96 15.85
C ARG A 97 16.95 -1.09 15.31
N VAL A 98 16.56 -0.09 14.52
CA VAL A 98 17.41 0.98 14.02
C VAL A 98 16.90 2.28 14.65
N ASP A 99 17.73 2.97 15.43
CA ASP A 99 17.32 4.19 16.14
C ASP A 99 17.29 5.43 15.23
N HIS A 100 18.05 5.39 14.13
CA HIS A 100 18.11 6.43 13.11
C HIS A 100 17.54 5.92 11.78
N ASP A 101 18.30 5.99 10.69
CA ASP A 101 17.83 5.71 9.35
C ASP A 101 18.24 4.31 8.85
N GLU A 102 17.33 3.65 8.14
CA GLU A 102 17.57 2.41 7.41
C GLU A 102 17.39 2.66 5.90
N LYS A 103 18.37 2.26 5.08
CA LYS A 103 18.32 2.35 3.62
C LYS A 103 18.54 0.98 3.01
N ILE A 104 17.56 0.52 2.24
CA ILE A 104 17.62 -0.75 1.49
C ILE A 104 17.55 -0.44 0.01
N SER A 105 18.47 -1.00 -0.78
CA SER A 105 18.47 -0.92 -2.24
C SER A 105 18.54 -2.33 -2.82
N ILE A 106 17.59 -2.69 -3.67
CA ILE A 106 17.57 -3.96 -4.41
C ILE A 106 17.71 -3.62 -5.89
N GLY A 107 18.72 -4.18 -6.56
CA GLY A 107 18.99 -3.91 -7.98
C GLY A 107 17.96 -4.52 -8.92
N ASP A 108 17.54 -5.76 -8.63
CA ASP A 108 16.60 -6.52 -9.45
C ASP A 108 15.23 -6.66 -8.78
N ASN A 109 14.98 -7.79 -8.10
CA ASN A 109 13.64 -8.16 -7.64
C ASN A 109 13.59 -8.42 -6.12
N ARG A 110 12.51 -7.98 -5.48
CA ARG A 110 12.16 -8.35 -4.09
C ARG A 110 10.86 -9.16 -4.09
N LYS A 111 10.89 -10.34 -3.48
CA LYS A 111 9.71 -11.18 -3.22
C LYS A 111 9.56 -11.38 -1.71
N GLU A 112 8.37 -11.12 -1.20
CA GLU A 112 8.06 -11.20 0.23
C GLU A 112 6.80 -12.03 0.44
N THR A 113 6.84 -12.93 1.43
CA THR A 113 5.73 -13.80 1.81
C THR A 113 5.56 -13.75 3.32
N VAL A 114 4.39 -13.32 3.79
CA VAL A 114 4.02 -13.31 5.21
C VAL A 114 2.93 -14.35 5.44
N GLY A 115 3.22 -15.37 6.23
CA GLY A 115 2.30 -16.51 6.44
C GLY A 115 1.12 -16.22 7.37
N LYS A 116 1.17 -15.13 8.14
CA LYS A 116 0.09 -14.73 9.07
C LYS A 116 -0.34 -13.29 8.81
N ASN A 117 0.25 -12.33 9.52
CA ASN A 117 -0.17 -10.92 9.49
C ASN A 117 1.05 -10.00 9.30
N GLU A 118 0.84 -8.92 8.55
CA GLU A 118 1.76 -7.80 8.42
C GLU A 118 1.11 -6.54 9.03
N THR A 119 1.88 -5.74 9.77
CA THR A 119 1.40 -4.46 10.31
C THR A 119 2.49 -3.42 10.13
N VAL A 120 2.16 -2.33 9.44
CA VAL A 120 3.10 -1.24 9.17
C VAL A 120 2.54 0.05 9.75
N LYS A 121 3.27 0.63 10.71
CA LYS A 121 2.96 1.94 11.31
C LYS A 121 3.96 2.97 10.83
N ILE A 122 3.47 4.04 10.21
CA ILE A 122 4.28 5.15 9.72
C ILE A 122 3.91 6.40 10.50
N GLY A 123 4.91 7.08 11.08
CA GLY A 123 4.68 8.26 11.91
C GLY A 123 4.33 9.53 11.13
N LEU A 124 4.85 9.67 9.90
CA LEU A 124 4.70 10.88 9.09
C LEU A 124 4.12 10.60 7.69
N THR A 125 4.91 10.02 6.78
CA THR A 125 4.51 9.88 5.37
C THR A 125 4.99 8.57 4.78
N ARG A 126 4.12 7.91 4.01
CA ARG A 126 4.45 6.74 3.17
C ARG A 126 4.16 7.08 1.72
N GLN A 127 5.17 6.98 0.87
CA GLN A 127 5.04 7.15 -0.58
C GLN A 127 5.28 5.82 -1.28
N HIS A 128 4.47 5.51 -2.30
CA HIS A 128 4.66 4.33 -3.14
C HIS A 128 4.56 4.76 -4.61
N THR A 129 5.68 4.65 -5.33
CA THR A 129 5.78 4.99 -6.75
C THR A 129 5.98 3.70 -7.53
N ILE A 130 5.05 3.38 -8.43
CA ILE A 130 5.10 2.18 -9.28
C ILE A 130 5.24 2.62 -10.73
N GLY A 131 6.23 2.07 -11.45
CA GLY A 131 6.52 2.46 -12.83
C GLY A 131 5.54 1.89 -13.87
N ILE A 132 5.05 0.66 -13.67
CA ILE A 132 4.23 -0.04 -14.68
C ILE A 132 2.84 -0.39 -14.14
N MET A 133 2.74 -1.27 -13.15
CA MET A 133 1.46 -1.80 -12.70
C MET A 133 1.47 -2.14 -11.20
N SER A 134 0.39 -1.79 -10.51
CA SER A 134 0.10 -2.20 -9.13
C SER A 134 -1.27 -2.86 -9.08
N MET A 135 -1.34 -4.10 -8.59
CA MET A 135 -2.58 -4.86 -8.39
C MET A 135 -2.73 -5.19 -6.90
N LEU A 136 -3.93 -4.99 -6.35
CA LEU A 136 -4.25 -5.32 -4.97
C LEU A 136 -5.51 -6.18 -4.92
N ASN A 137 -5.33 -7.47 -4.62
CA ASN A 137 -6.41 -8.42 -4.39
C ASN A 137 -6.67 -8.56 -2.89
N VAL A 138 -7.92 -8.38 -2.45
CA VAL A 138 -8.32 -8.52 -1.05
C VAL A 138 -9.43 -9.56 -0.95
N GLY A 139 -9.24 -10.56 -0.08
CA GLY A 139 -10.14 -11.71 0.00
C GLY A 139 -11.47 -11.45 0.71
N LEU A 140 -11.46 -10.68 1.81
CA LEU A 140 -12.66 -10.45 2.64
C LEU A 140 -13.08 -8.98 2.67
N VAL A 141 -12.26 -8.11 3.26
CA VAL A 141 -12.65 -6.71 3.52
C VAL A 141 -11.45 -5.78 3.31
N ARG A 142 -11.70 -4.65 2.63
CA ARG A 142 -10.79 -3.51 2.53
C ARG A 142 -11.48 -2.26 3.07
N ILE A 143 -10.88 -1.60 4.05
CA ILE A 143 -11.37 -0.34 4.62
C ILE A 143 -10.32 0.75 4.39
N MET A 144 -10.77 1.96 4.01
CA MET A 144 -9.92 3.13 3.84
C MET A 144 -10.52 4.31 4.60
N ASN A 145 -9.82 4.76 5.65
CA ASN A 145 -10.20 5.94 6.43
C ASN A 145 -9.22 7.07 6.12
N VAL A 146 -9.73 8.24 5.77
CA VAL A 146 -8.92 9.42 5.40
C VAL A 146 -9.33 10.60 6.27
N GLY A 147 -8.34 11.28 6.88
CA GLY A 147 -8.59 12.34 7.86
C GLY A 147 -8.95 13.70 7.25
N VAL A 148 -8.22 14.15 6.23
CA VAL A 148 -8.35 15.51 5.68
C VAL A 148 -8.82 15.50 4.23
N ALA A 149 -8.06 14.88 3.33
CA ALA A 149 -8.35 14.90 1.90
C ALA A 149 -7.90 13.62 1.20
N TYR A 150 -8.69 13.20 0.21
CA TYR A 150 -8.39 12.10 -0.71
C TYR A 150 -8.57 12.60 -2.14
N SER A 151 -7.56 12.39 -3.00
CA SER A 151 -7.59 12.79 -4.40
C SER A 151 -7.10 11.63 -5.27
N GLN A 152 -7.86 11.32 -6.33
CA GLN A 152 -7.54 10.27 -7.28
C GLN A 152 -7.55 10.87 -8.69
N ASN A 153 -6.37 11.03 -9.28
CA ASN A 153 -6.22 11.48 -10.67
C ASN A 153 -5.96 10.25 -11.55
N ILE A 154 -6.69 10.13 -12.64
CA ILE A 154 -6.66 8.95 -13.51
C ILE A 154 -6.42 9.42 -14.93
N GLY A 155 -5.38 8.90 -15.57
CA GLY A 155 -4.93 9.38 -16.88
C GLY A 155 -5.80 8.90 -18.05
N MET A 156 -6.36 7.69 -17.98
CA MET A 156 -7.11 7.09 -19.10
C MET A 156 -8.51 6.64 -18.69
N MET A 157 -8.62 5.62 -17.82
CA MET A 157 -9.90 4.99 -17.51
C MET A 157 -9.99 4.62 -16.03
N MET A 158 -11.16 4.88 -15.44
CA MET A 158 -11.58 4.34 -14.16
C MET A 158 -12.81 3.45 -14.37
N SER A 159 -12.76 2.20 -13.90
CA SER A 159 -13.93 1.31 -13.89
C SER A 159 -14.19 0.86 -12.46
N THR A 160 -15.44 1.00 -12.00
CA THR A 160 -15.88 0.57 -10.67
C THR A 160 -17.09 -0.32 -10.84
N ILE A 161 -16.95 -1.59 -10.48
CA ILE A 161 -18.02 -2.59 -10.55
C ILE A 161 -18.31 -3.04 -9.12
N VAL A 162 -19.58 -2.98 -8.73
CA VAL A 162 -20.03 -3.37 -7.39
C VAL A 162 -21.10 -4.43 -7.52
N GLY A 163 -20.91 -5.56 -6.83
CA GLY A 163 -21.79 -6.73 -6.98
C GLY A 163 -23.13 -6.62 -6.25
N MET A 164 -23.21 -5.81 -5.18
CA MET A 164 -24.44 -5.66 -4.38
C MET A 164 -24.88 -4.21 -4.27
N THR A 165 -24.19 -3.41 -3.45
CA THR A 165 -24.63 -2.04 -3.16
C THR A 165 -23.45 -1.11 -3.07
N GLN A 166 -23.55 0.01 -3.78
CA GLN A 166 -22.65 1.15 -3.65
C GLN A 166 -23.43 2.30 -3.00
N THR A 167 -23.00 2.74 -1.81
CA THR A 167 -23.59 3.90 -1.13
C THR A 167 -22.59 5.04 -1.07
N THR A 168 -23.01 6.24 -1.47
CA THR A 168 -22.21 7.46 -1.35
C THR A 168 -22.99 8.48 -0.55
N LYS A 169 -22.46 8.94 0.59
CA LYS A 169 -23.05 9.99 1.41
C LYS A 169 -22.08 11.15 1.48
N VAL A 170 -22.52 12.34 1.07
CA VAL A 170 -21.70 13.56 1.05
C VAL A 170 -22.29 14.58 2.04
N GLY A 171 -21.46 15.14 2.91
CA GLY A 171 -21.92 16.03 3.98
C GLY A 171 -22.22 17.47 3.54
N GLN A 172 -21.60 17.96 2.47
CA GLN A 172 -21.82 19.31 1.96
C GLN A 172 -22.23 19.30 0.48
N SER A 173 -21.29 19.08 -0.43
CA SER A 173 -21.55 19.17 -1.87
C SER A 173 -20.83 18.08 -2.64
N GLN A 174 -21.55 17.44 -3.57
CA GLN A 174 -20.99 16.57 -4.59
C GLN A 174 -21.10 17.26 -5.95
N LYS A 175 -19.99 17.42 -6.66
CA LYS A 175 -19.96 17.98 -8.01
C LYS A 175 -19.36 16.96 -8.98
N THR A 176 -20.10 16.65 -10.03
CA THR A 176 -19.64 15.79 -11.13
C THR A 176 -19.65 16.63 -12.40
N THR A 177 -18.57 16.56 -13.18
CA THR A 177 -18.47 17.25 -14.47
C THR A 177 -17.94 16.25 -15.49
N VAL A 178 -18.64 16.10 -16.60
CA VAL A 178 -18.34 15.12 -17.64
C VAL A 178 -18.24 15.85 -18.97
N GLY A 179 -17.21 15.52 -19.76
CA GLY A 179 -16.92 16.23 -21.01
C GLY A 179 -17.78 15.81 -22.20
N LYS A 180 -18.32 14.59 -22.21
CA LYS A 180 -19.17 14.07 -23.29
C LYS A 180 -20.49 13.55 -22.73
N ASP A 181 -20.54 12.28 -22.35
CA ASP A 181 -21.79 11.62 -21.98
C ASP A 181 -21.75 11.19 -20.50
N TYR A 182 -22.77 11.60 -19.75
CA TYR A 182 -23.04 11.07 -18.42
C TYR A 182 -24.35 10.28 -18.49
N VAL A 183 -24.23 8.96 -18.57
CA VAL A 183 -25.38 8.05 -18.71
C VAL A 183 -25.62 7.35 -17.38
N LEU A 184 -26.83 7.47 -16.84
CA LEU A 184 -27.34 6.59 -15.78
C LEU A 184 -28.29 5.59 -16.41
N GLU A 185 -27.95 4.31 -16.31
CA GLU A 185 -28.86 3.22 -16.66
C GLU A 185 -29.34 2.56 -15.36
N VAL A 186 -30.65 2.62 -15.12
CA VAL A 186 -31.29 1.89 -14.03
C VAL A 186 -32.09 0.76 -14.66
N ARG A 187 -31.83 -0.47 -14.25
CA ARG A 187 -32.65 -1.63 -14.64
C ARG A 187 -33.53 -2.01 -13.46
N GLY A 188 -34.84 -2.08 -13.69
CA GLY A 188 -35.78 -2.54 -12.68
C GLY A 188 -35.40 -3.94 -12.20
N GLY A 189 -35.34 -4.14 -10.88
CA GLY A 189 -35.09 -5.46 -10.31
C GLY A 189 -36.23 -6.40 -10.66
N ALA A 190 -35.96 -7.39 -11.51
CA ALA A 190 -36.88 -8.51 -11.67
C ALA A 190 -36.95 -9.23 -10.32
N ALA A 191 -38.16 -9.26 -9.74
CA ALA A 191 -38.45 -10.07 -8.57
C ALA A 191 -38.01 -11.52 -8.82
N GLU A 192 -37.39 -12.12 -7.81
CA GLU A 192 -36.99 -13.52 -7.80
C GLU A 192 -38.20 -14.44 -8.11
N GLY A 193 -38.03 -15.30 -9.11
CA GLY A 193 -38.98 -16.35 -9.49
C GLY A 193 -38.32 -17.25 -10.55
N GLY A 194 -37.81 -18.41 -10.12
CA GLY A 194 -36.83 -19.23 -10.84
C GLY A 194 -37.17 -19.69 -12.27
N GLY A 195 -36.11 -19.98 -13.04
CA GLY A 195 -36.17 -20.83 -14.24
C GLY A 195 -35.42 -20.32 -15.47
N SER A 196 -34.18 -20.79 -15.64
CA SER A 196 -33.41 -20.98 -16.89
C SER A 196 -33.60 -20.02 -18.09
N ALA A 197 -32.54 -19.23 -18.33
CA ALA A 197 -31.94 -18.85 -19.62
C ALA A 197 -32.82 -18.65 -20.87
N ALA A 198 -32.88 -17.40 -21.37
CA ALA A 198 -32.70 -17.07 -22.79
C ALA A 198 -32.60 -15.55 -22.98
N ALA A 199 -31.75 -15.14 -23.92
CA ALA A 199 -31.52 -13.77 -24.32
C ALA A 199 -32.75 -13.09 -24.94
N ALA A 200 -32.92 -11.79 -24.65
CA ALA A 200 -33.60 -10.81 -25.49
C ALA A 200 -32.99 -9.44 -25.14
N ALA A 201 -32.16 -8.82 -25.97
CA ALA A 201 -32.55 -8.03 -27.14
C ALA A 201 -33.74 -7.11 -26.81
N GLY A 202 -33.44 -5.81 -26.68
CA GLY A 202 -34.44 -4.73 -26.76
C GLY A 202 -35.30 -4.53 -25.52
N ALA A 203 -34.79 -3.78 -24.54
CA ALA A 203 -35.65 -3.04 -23.62
C ALA A 203 -35.04 -1.64 -23.49
N GLY A 204 -35.74 -0.66 -24.08
CA GLY A 204 -35.30 0.73 -24.16
C GLY A 204 -34.89 1.24 -22.80
N VAL A 205 -33.65 1.70 -22.71
CA VAL A 205 -33.12 2.35 -21.51
C VAL A 205 -33.50 3.81 -21.63
N ASP A 206 -34.29 4.33 -20.69
CA ASP A 206 -34.67 5.74 -20.63
C ASP A 206 -33.41 6.58 -20.42
N HIS A 207 -32.89 7.08 -21.54
CA HIS A 207 -31.63 7.80 -21.63
C HIS A 207 -31.76 9.22 -21.07
N ILE A 208 -31.11 9.49 -19.93
CA ILE A 208 -30.62 10.85 -19.64
C ILE A 208 -29.34 11.01 -20.47
N VAL A 209 -29.48 11.46 -21.73
CA VAL A 209 -28.35 11.79 -22.62
C VAL A 209 -28.30 13.29 -22.78
N ALA A 210 -27.19 13.91 -22.38
CA ALA A 210 -26.80 15.21 -22.92
C ALA A 210 -26.21 14.98 -24.33
N PRO A 211 -26.57 15.76 -25.36
CA PRO A 211 -25.98 15.58 -26.67
C PRO A 211 -24.51 16.03 -26.65
N SER A 212 -23.60 15.11 -26.93
CA SER A 212 -22.22 15.42 -27.26
C SER A 212 -22.16 16.09 -28.63
N GLY A 213 -21.81 17.38 -28.65
CA GLY A 213 -21.48 18.12 -29.86
C GLY A 213 -20.13 17.68 -30.42
N GLY A 214 -20.11 17.22 -31.67
CA GLY A 214 -18.89 17.04 -32.44
C GLY A 214 -18.72 18.17 -33.45
N GLY A 215 -17.57 18.84 -33.45
CA GLY A 215 -17.09 19.65 -34.60
C GLY A 215 -16.55 21.04 -34.29
N SER A 216 -15.28 21.07 -33.87
CA SER A 216 -14.20 22.05 -34.16
C SER A 216 -14.54 23.48 -34.63
N GLY A 217 -14.08 24.48 -33.87
CA GLY A 217 -13.94 25.86 -34.33
C GLY A 217 -13.74 26.86 -33.18
N ASP A 218 -12.74 27.72 -33.31
CA ASP A 218 -12.23 28.69 -32.33
C ASP A 218 -13.28 29.60 -31.65
N GLY A 219 -12.97 29.94 -30.39
CA GLY A 219 -13.15 31.29 -29.86
C GLY A 219 -14.56 31.70 -29.37
N GLY A 220 -14.70 31.75 -28.04
CA GLY A 220 -15.55 32.74 -27.35
C GLY A 220 -17.07 32.48 -27.33
N GLY A 221 -17.60 32.21 -26.13
CA GLY A 221 -19.05 32.19 -25.86
C GLY A 221 -19.65 30.79 -25.84
N GLY A 222 -19.16 29.91 -24.96
CA GLY A 222 -19.81 28.62 -24.72
C GLY A 222 -21.10 28.82 -23.91
N ASP A 223 -22.24 28.56 -24.54
CA ASP A 223 -23.56 28.48 -23.89
C ASP A 223 -23.46 27.65 -22.59
N ALA A 224 -24.07 28.15 -21.51
CA ALA A 224 -24.05 27.46 -20.23
C ALA A 224 -24.60 26.03 -20.38
N PRO A 225 -23.96 25.01 -19.76
CA PRO A 225 -24.42 23.63 -19.87
C PRO A 225 -25.81 23.49 -19.27
N SER A 226 -26.70 22.70 -19.91
CA SER A 226 -28.01 22.36 -19.34
C SER A 226 -27.81 21.80 -17.93
N CYS A 227 -28.43 22.43 -16.93
CA CYS A 227 -28.24 22.06 -15.53
C CYS A 227 -29.55 21.62 -14.90
N ILE A 228 -29.51 20.51 -14.16
CA ILE A 228 -30.56 20.09 -13.25
C ILE A 228 -29.97 20.28 -11.86
N LYS A 229 -30.50 21.24 -11.10
CA LYS A 229 -30.14 21.46 -9.70
C LYS A 229 -31.31 20.98 -8.85
N ILE A 230 -31.03 20.08 -7.93
CA ILE A 230 -31.98 19.62 -6.92
C ILE A 230 -31.46 20.15 -5.60
N ASP A 231 -32.21 21.03 -4.96
CA ASP A 231 -31.97 21.44 -3.58
C ASP A 231 -33.11 20.93 -2.67
N ALA A 232 -33.05 21.24 -1.37
CA ALA A 232 -34.03 20.75 -0.40
C ALA A 232 -35.46 21.30 -0.63
N SER A 233 -35.63 22.28 -1.52
CA SER A 233 -36.87 23.05 -1.71
C SER A 233 -37.37 23.12 -3.16
N GLN A 234 -36.50 22.91 -4.15
CA GLN A 234 -36.86 23.01 -5.56
C GLN A 234 -35.99 22.12 -6.46
N ILE A 235 -36.58 21.72 -7.59
CA ILE A 235 -35.89 21.13 -8.73
C ILE A 235 -35.85 22.20 -9.81
N PHE A 236 -34.68 22.75 -10.08
CA PHE A 236 -34.45 23.75 -11.12
C PHE A 236 -33.86 23.07 -12.35
N MET A 237 -34.57 23.15 -13.48
CA MET A 237 -34.14 22.61 -14.76
C MET A 237 -33.98 23.76 -15.75
N GLU A 238 -32.77 23.99 -16.22
CA GLU A 238 -32.47 25.04 -17.21
C GLU A 238 -31.86 24.41 -18.46
N SER A 239 -32.56 24.56 -19.59
CA SER A 239 -32.17 24.05 -20.90
C SER A 239 -32.91 24.79 -22.01
N LYS A 240 -32.33 24.84 -23.22
CA LYS A 240 -32.99 25.42 -24.41
C LYS A 240 -34.31 24.71 -24.75
N LYS A 241 -34.42 23.42 -24.44
CA LYS A 241 -35.65 22.62 -24.56
C LYS A 241 -35.68 21.58 -23.44
N ILE A 242 -36.87 21.30 -22.91
CA ILE A 242 -37.13 20.23 -21.96
C ILE A 242 -38.15 19.30 -22.59
N TYR A 243 -37.80 18.02 -22.79
CA TYR A 243 -38.69 17.00 -23.32
C TYR A 243 -39.16 16.10 -22.18
N LEU A 244 -40.45 16.16 -21.86
CA LEU A 244 -41.11 15.22 -20.95
C LEU A 244 -41.98 14.32 -21.82
N ASN A 245 -41.64 13.04 -21.93
CA ASN A 245 -42.39 12.07 -22.73
C ASN A 245 -42.89 10.96 -21.80
N ALA A 246 -44.21 10.81 -21.70
CA ALA A 246 -44.84 9.75 -20.94
C ALA A 246 -45.87 9.04 -21.84
N LYS A 247 -45.99 7.73 -21.67
CA LYS A 247 -46.96 6.93 -22.44
C LYS A 247 -48.39 7.10 -21.93
N ASP A 248 -48.55 7.27 -20.62
CA ASP A 248 -49.86 7.28 -19.97
C ASP A 248 -50.28 8.70 -19.55
N GLU A 249 -49.48 9.39 -18.74
CA GLU A 249 -49.78 10.77 -18.31
C GLU A 249 -48.55 11.51 -17.78
N ILE A 250 -48.60 12.84 -17.82
CA ILE A 250 -47.66 13.75 -17.15
C ILE A 250 -48.48 14.58 -16.15
N LEU A 251 -48.11 14.55 -14.87
CA LEU A 251 -48.79 15.27 -13.79
C LEU A 251 -47.85 16.35 -13.20
N LEU A 252 -48.32 17.59 -13.16
CA LEU A 252 -47.65 18.71 -12.49
C LEU A 252 -48.55 19.22 -11.38
N THR A 253 -48.23 18.89 -10.13
CA THR A 253 -49.06 19.25 -8.96
C THR A 253 -48.38 20.33 -8.11
N VAL A 254 -49.13 21.36 -7.76
CA VAL A 254 -48.72 22.42 -6.82
C VAL A 254 -49.84 22.59 -5.79
N GLY A 255 -49.60 22.12 -4.55
CA GLY A 255 -50.61 22.14 -3.50
C GLY A 255 -51.85 21.33 -3.88
N SER A 256 -53.02 21.98 -3.96
CA SER A 256 -54.30 21.37 -4.37
C SER A 256 -54.60 21.49 -5.87
N SER A 257 -53.71 22.11 -6.65
CA SER A 257 -53.90 22.28 -8.10
C SER A 257 -53.02 21.32 -8.88
N THR A 258 -53.56 20.71 -9.94
CA THR A 258 -52.83 19.76 -10.79
C THR A 258 -53.07 20.06 -12.26
N ILE A 259 -51.99 20.09 -13.04
CA ILE A 259 -52.04 20.04 -14.50
C ILE A 259 -51.74 18.61 -14.93
N LYS A 260 -52.72 17.95 -15.53
CA LYS A 260 -52.62 16.58 -16.03
C LYS A 260 -52.63 16.60 -17.55
N LEU A 261 -51.57 16.08 -18.17
CA LEU A 261 -51.49 15.86 -19.61
C LEU A 261 -51.64 14.35 -19.88
N THR A 262 -52.66 13.97 -20.63
CA THR A 262 -52.81 12.61 -21.18
C THR A 262 -52.59 12.64 -22.70
N PRO A 263 -52.46 11.48 -23.37
CA PRO A 263 -52.38 11.44 -24.84
C PRO A 263 -53.55 12.14 -25.57
N SER A 264 -54.69 12.32 -24.92
CA SER A 264 -55.92 12.85 -25.53
C SER A 264 -56.33 14.26 -25.08
N GLN A 265 -55.89 14.74 -23.92
CA GLN A 265 -56.34 16.02 -23.37
C GLN A 265 -55.39 16.61 -22.31
N ILE A 266 -55.52 17.92 -22.08
CA ILE A 266 -54.86 18.65 -20.99
C ILE A 266 -55.97 19.08 -20.01
N GLU A 267 -55.90 18.57 -18.78
CA GLU A 267 -56.82 18.91 -17.70
C GLU A 267 -56.13 19.78 -16.66
N VAL A 268 -56.76 20.89 -16.27
CA VAL A 268 -56.35 21.72 -15.14
C VAL A 268 -57.38 21.52 -14.05
N LEU A 269 -56.96 20.95 -12.93
CA LEU A 269 -57.80 20.68 -11.77
C LEU A 269 -57.38 21.64 -10.66
N SER A 270 -58.13 22.74 -10.45
CA SER A 270 -57.92 23.66 -9.33
C SER A 270 -59.23 23.97 -8.59
N PRO A 271 -59.24 24.06 -7.24
CA PRO A 271 -60.43 24.43 -6.48
C PRO A 271 -60.89 25.90 -6.68
N LEU A 272 -60.08 26.75 -7.33
CA LEU A 272 -60.39 28.14 -7.67
C LEU A 272 -59.92 28.43 -9.11
N ASP A 273 -60.62 27.88 -10.09
CA ASP A 273 -60.33 28.14 -11.51
C ASP A 273 -60.65 29.60 -11.87
N LYS A 274 -59.61 30.44 -11.94
CA LYS A 274 -59.65 31.67 -12.75
C LYS A 274 -58.93 31.39 -14.07
N LEU A 275 -59.60 30.64 -14.93
CA LEU A 275 -59.28 30.62 -16.36
C LEU A 275 -59.65 32.00 -16.91
N ASN A 276 -58.69 32.91 -16.97
CA ASN A 276 -58.84 34.11 -17.80
C ASN A 276 -58.82 33.63 -19.25
N CYS A 277 -60.00 33.36 -19.78
CA CYS A 277 -60.25 33.20 -21.20
C CYS A 277 -60.05 34.52 -21.96
#